data_AF-A0A829WCT9-F1
#
_entry.id   AF-A0A829WCT9-F1
#
_cell.length_a   1.000
_cell.length_b   1.000
_cell.length_c   1.000
_cell.angle_alpha   90.00
_cell.angle_beta   90.00
_cell.angle_gamma   90.00
#
_symmetry.space_group_name_H-M   'P 1'
#
loop_
_entity.id
_entity.type
_entity.pdbx_description
1 polymer ?
#
loop_
_entity_poly.entity_id
_entity_poly.type
_entity_poly.pdbx_seq_one_letter_code
_entity_poly.pdbx_strand_id
1 'polypeptide(L)'
;MNVSSMDRYGFYHWMQRELESDLKQFYKKIHSIKVLDDEFCIWFINNEDCVSIPLNTMRNIYVNGKSTEELVALIDRKYIARIKK
;
A
#
# COMPACT_ATOMS: atom_id res chain seq x y z
N MET A 1 -20.10 0.14 11.11
CA MET A 1 -19.03 -0.83 11.45
C MET A 1 -18.06 -0.14 12.42
N ASN A 2 -17.85 -0.69 13.61
CA ASN A 2 -17.03 -0.10 14.66
C ASN A 2 -15.55 -0.47 14.44
N VAL A 3 -14.69 0.54 14.24
CA VAL A 3 -13.24 0.40 14.00
C VAL A 3 -12.46 -0.01 15.26
N SER A 4 -13.15 -0.25 16.38
CA SER A 4 -12.56 -0.42 17.72
C SER A 4 -11.93 -1.80 17.98
N SER A 5 -12.16 -2.80 17.14
CA SER A 5 -11.71 -4.18 17.40
C SER A 5 -11.04 -4.84 16.19
N MET A 6 -10.41 -4.06 15.31
CA MET A 6 -9.49 -4.63 14.34
C MET A 6 -8.12 -4.73 15.01
N ASP A 7 -7.73 -5.97 15.33
CA ASP A 7 -6.33 -6.34 15.57
C ASP A 7 -5.44 -5.58 14.56
N ARG A 8 -4.28 -5.08 14.99
CA ARG A 8 -3.27 -4.41 14.14
C ARG A 8 -3.07 -5.16 12.81
N TYR A 9 -3.03 -6.49 12.84
CA TYR A 9 -2.94 -7.36 11.66
C TYR A 9 -4.20 -7.31 10.79
N GLY A 10 -5.39 -7.28 11.39
CA GLY A 10 -6.66 -7.16 10.68
C GLY A 10 -6.76 -5.87 9.86
N PHE A 11 -6.35 -4.73 10.45
CA PHE A 11 -6.36 -3.44 9.75
C PHE A 11 -5.48 -3.46 8.49
N TYR A 12 -4.24 -3.94 8.61
CA TYR A 12 -3.32 -3.96 7.47
C TYR A 12 -3.67 -5.02 6.43
N HIS A 13 -4.22 -6.17 6.83
CA HIS A 13 -4.74 -7.15 5.87
C HIS A 13 -5.95 -6.62 5.10
N TRP A 14 -6.87 -5.92 5.77
CA TRP A 14 -7.99 -5.27 5.08
C TRP A 14 -7.49 -4.22 4.11
N MET A 15 -6.59 -3.33 4.56
CA MET A 15 -5.99 -2.29 3.72
C MET A 15 -5.22 -2.88 2.53
N GLN A 16 -4.54 -4.01 2.72
CA GLN A 16 -3.89 -4.73 1.64
C GLN A 16 -4.89 -5.15 0.56
N ARG A 17 -6.05 -5.68 0.94
CA ARG A 17 -7.07 -6.13 -0.03
C ARG A 17 -7.70 -4.97 -0.78
N GLU A 18 -8.01 -3.87 -0.08
CA GLU A 18 -8.55 -2.66 -0.71
C GLU A 18 -7.56 -2.08 -1.72
N LEU A 19 -6.31 -1.89 -1.30
CA LEU A 19 -5.27 -1.35 -2.17
C LEU A 19 -4.93 -2.32 -3.30
N GLU A 20 -4.92 -3.64 -3.08
CA GLU A 20 -4.61 -4.59 -4.14
C GLU A 20 -5.59 -4.47 -5.32
N SER A 21 -6.88 -4.24 -5.05
CA SER A 21 -7.88 -4.01 -6.09
C SER A 21 -7.56 -2.74 -6.88
N ASP A 22 -7.39 -1.61 -6.21
CA ASP A 22 -7.14 -0.31 -6.83
C ASP A 22 -5.81 -0.32 -7.60
N LEU A 23 -4.75 -0.81 -6.95
CA LEU A 23 -3.40 -0.87 -7.52
C LEU A 23 -3.33 -1.78 -8.74
N LYS A 24 -4.08 -2.90 -8.80
CA LYS A 24 -4.13 -3.75 -10.00
C LYS A 24 -4.81 -3.05 -11.19
N GLN A 25 -5.72 -2.11 -10.93
CA GLN A 25 -6.32 -1.29 -12.00
C GLN A 25 -5.30 -0.29 -12.56
N PHE A 26 -4.53 0.38 -11.68
CA PHE A 26 -3.54 1.37 -12.08
C PHE A 26 -2.25 0.74 -12.65
N TYR A 27 -1.83 -0.39 -12.09
CA TYR A 27 -0.55 -1.04 -12.40
C TYR A 27 -0.76 -2.48 -12.88
N LYS A 28 -0.75 -2.66 -14.21
CA LYS A 28 -0.86 -3.98 -14.85
C LYS A 28 0.32 -4.94 -14.56
N LYS A 29 1.37 -4.46 -13.91
CA LYS A 29 2.63 -5.18 -13.68
C LYS A 29 2.91 -5.44 -12.21
N ILE A 30 1.93 -5.42 -11.32
CA ILE A 30 2.15 -5.85 -9.93
C ILE A 30 2.36 -7.36 -9.90
N HIS A 31 3.51 -7.78 -9.35
CA HIS A 31 3.84 -9.18 -9.12
C HIS A 31 3.30 -9.66 -7.76
N SER A 32 3.52 -8.87 -6.71
CA SER A 32 3.14 -9.23 -5.35
C SER A 32 2.93 -7.99 -4.49
N ILE A 33 2.04 -8.09 -3.51
CA ILE A 33 1.85 -7.13 -2.43
C ILE A 33 1.89 -7.90 -1.13
N LYS A 34 2.72 -7.47 -0.18
CA LYS A 34 2.81 -8.10 1.15
C LYS A 34 3.02 -7.05 2.23
N VAL A 35 2.51 -7.35 3.41
CA VAL A 35 2.92 -6.71 4.65
C VAL A 35 4.08 -7.52 5.21
N LEU A 36 5.27 -6.91 5.33
CA LEU A 36 6.46 -7.51 5.92
C LEU A 36 6.94 -6.62 7.07
N ASP A 37 7.13 -7.22 8.25
CA ASP A 37 7.51 -6.50 9.47
C ASP A 37 6.59 -5.30 9.74
N ASP A 38 7.11 -4.08 9.54
CA ASP A 38 6.41 -2.80 9.70
C ASP A 38 6.29 -2.02 8.38
N GLU A 39 6.39 -2.72 7.24
CA GLU A 39 6.27 -2.15 5.90
C GLU A 39 5.23 -2.84 5.02
N PHE A 40 4.58 -2.05 4.18
CA PHE A 40 3.76 -2.48 3.07
C PHE A 40 4.58 -2.43 1.78
N CYS A 41 4.82 -3.59 1.20
CA CYS A 41 5.73 -3.75 0.07
C CYS A 41 4.96 -4.17 -1.18
N ILE A 42 5.27 -3.50 -2.29
CA ILE A 42 4.68 -3.75 -3.61
C ILE A 42 5.82 -4.07 -4.58
N TRP A 43 5.84 -5.29 -5.11
CA TRP A 43 6.77 -5.74 -6.13
C TRP A 43 6.12 -5.66 -7.50
N PHE A 44 6.87 -5.17 -8.48
CA PHE A 44 6.44 -5.09 -9.86
C PHE A 44 7.24 -6.09 -10.72
N ILE A 45 6.60 -6.72 -11.69
CA ILE A 45 7.13 -7.82 -12.54
C ILE A 45 8.48 -7.47 -13.20
N ASN A 46 8.72 -6.18 -13.47
CA ASN A 46 9.90 -5.72 -14.20
C ASN A 46 10.95 -5.03 -13.31
N ASN A 47 10.75 -4.99 -11.99
CA ASN A 47 11.70 -4.39 -11.06
C ASN A 47 12.22 -5.46 -10.10
N GLU A 48 13.55 -5.56 -9.93
CA GLU A 48 14.17 -6.38 -8.88
C GLU A 48 13.89 -5.82 -7.46
N ASP A 49 13.16 -4.71 -7.38
CA ASP A 49 12.98 -3.91 -6.18
C ASP A 49 11.51 -3.62 -5.90
N CYS A 50 11.20 -3.35 -4.63
CA CYS A 50 9.85 -3.06 -4.16
C CYS A 50 9.65 -1.59 -3.79
N VAL A 51 8.41 -1.12 -3.93
CA VAL A 51 7.97 0.10 -3.25
C VAL A 51 7.55 -0.31 -1.85
N SER A 52 8.32 0.10 -0.84
CA SER A 52 7.95 -0.08 0.57
C SER A 52 7.38 1.20 1.17
N ILE A 53 6.35 1.06 2.02
CA ILE A 53 5.73 2.15 2.77
C ILE A 53 5.59 1.72 4.23
N PRO A 54 6.08 2.50 5.20
CA PRO A 54 5.89 2.18 6.61
C PRO A 54 4.40 2.10 6.99
N LEU A 55 4.02 1.04 7.71
CA LEU A 55 2.64 0.80 8.13
C LEU A 55 2.08 1.95 8.98
N ASN A 56 2.91 2.55 9.84
CA ASN A 56 2.53 3.72 10.63
C ASN A 56 2.18 4.93 9.74
N THR A 57 2.90 5.13 8.64
CA THR A 57 2.57 6.18 7.66
C THR A 57 1.23 5.87 7.01
N MET A 58 0.99 4.63 6.60
CA MET A 58 -0.29 4.24 6.01
C MET A 58 -1.46 4.45 6.97
N ARG A 59 -1.30 4.02 8.23
CA ARG A 59 -2.30 4.20 9.27
C ARG A 59 -2.56 5.67 9.52
N ASN A 60 -1.53 6.52 9.58
CA ASN A 60 -1.70 7.94 9.82
C ASN A 60 -2.47 8.62 8.67
N ILE A 61 -2.15 8.29 7.42
CA ILE A 61 -2.87 8.79 6.24
C ILE A 61 -4.32 8.33 6.28
N TYR A 62 -4.57 7.04 6.50
CA TYR A 62 -5.93 6.51 6.54
C TYR A 62 -6.76 7.06 7.71
N VAL A 63 -6.18 7.23 8.90
CA VAL A 63 -6.90 7.76 10.07
C VAL A 63 -7.21 9.25 9.91
N ASN A 64 -6.29 10.04 9.34
CA ASN A 64 -6.48 11.49 9.18
C ASN A 64 -7.30 11.86 7.94
N GLY A 65 -7.26 11.06 6.87
CA GLY A 65 -7.93 11.36 5.60
C GLY A 65 -9.08 10.41 5.22
N LYS A 66 -9.19 9.23 5.84
CA LYS A 66 -10.16 8.15 5.52
C LYS A 66 -10.27 7.79 4.03
N SER A 67 -9.25 8.06 3.20
CA SER A 67 -9.28 7.76 1.77
C SER A 67 -8.09 6.90 1.36
N THR A 68 -8.36 5.86 0.57
CA THR A 68 -7.34 5.04 -0.09
C THR A 68 -6.65 5.81 -1.23
N GLU A 69 -7.25 6.89 -1.73
CA GLU A 69 -6.70 7.69 -2.84
C GLU A 69 -5.38 8.35 -2.48
N GLU A 70 -5.23 8.88 -1.26
CA GLU A 70 -3.97 9.47 -0.81
C GLU A 70 -2.85 8.43 -0.69
N LEU A 71 -3.21 7.20 -0.29
CA LEU A 71 -2.27 6.07 -0.25
C LEU A 71 -1.84 5.67 -1.65
N VAL A 72 -2.78 5.59 -2.60
CA VAL A 72 -2.48 5.32 -4.02
C VAL A 72 -1.59 6.40 -4.61
N ALA A 73 -1.86 7.68 -4.35
CA ALA A 73 -1.02 8.78 -4.80
C ALA A 73 0.41 8.75 -4.22
N LEU A 74 0.56 8.33 -2.96
CA LEU A 74 1.88 8.12 -2.35
C LEU A 74 2.64 6.97 -3.02
N ILE A 75 1.96 5.85 -3.28
CA ILE A 75 2.52 4.70 -3.99
C ILE A 75 2.97 5.12 -5.39
N ASP A 76 2.14 5.89 -6.10
CA ASP A 76 2.44 6.37 -7.45
C ASP A 76 3.67 7.25 -7.51
N ARG A 77 3.78 8.23 -6.59
CA ARG A 77 4.97 9.08 -6.48
C ARG A 77 6.23 8.26 -6.23
N LYS A 78 6.18 7.28 -5.32
CA LYS A 78 7.33 6.40 -5.04
C LYS A 78 7.69 5.53 -6.23
N TYR A 79 6.70 5.00 -6.93
CA TYR A 79 6.91 4.20 -8.14
C TYR A 79 7.55 5.02 -9.26
N ILE A 80 7.00 6.20 -9.59
CA ILE A 80 7.53 7.11 -10.63
C ILE A 80 8.96 7.55 -10.30
N ALA A 81 9.23 7.92 -9.05
CA ALA A 81 10.57 8.30 -8.62
C ALA A 81 11.59 7.18 -8.80
N ARG A 82 11.15 5.91 -8.74
CA ARG A 82 12.02 4.74 -8.88
C ARG A 82 12.28 4.35 -10.32
N ILE A 83 11.30 4.46 -11.23
CA ILE A 83 11.50 4.16 -12.66
C ILE A 83 12.25 5.27 -13.42
N LYS A 84 12.34 6.48 -12.87
CA LYS A 84 13.09 7.60 -13.45
C LYS A 84 14.58 7.60 -13.05
N LYS A 85 14.99 6.70 -12.15
CA LYS A 85 16.39 6.47 -11.79
C LYS A 85 17.05 5.55 -12.80
#